data_AF-A0A0H4WTF5-F1
#
_entry.id   AF-A0A0H4WTF5-F1
#
_cell.length_a   1.000
_cell.length_b   1.000
_cell.length_c   1.000
_cell.angle_alpha   90.00
_cell.angle_beta   90.00
_cell.angle_gamma   90.00
#
_symmetry.space_group_name_H-M   'P 1'
#
loop_
_entity.id
_entity.type
_entity.pdbx_description
1 polymer ?
#
loop_
_entity_poly.entity_id
_entity_poly.type
_entity_poly.pdbx_seq_one_letter_code
_entity_poly.pdbx_strand_id
1 'polypeptide(L)'
;MRQQSLLLPGPAALIAVVLAAWLGMSPLKNFDLFFHLAGGRFLLEHGFTRVDPFSITGTAGWVPHEWGFGVACMALIRWLGAGGPGLLIATLVVVNVLLLWSAVERAASGRRGLLALAVFTAVLLVHAPTWRTERPYHLGHLLFTVAVVSVQAWRAGNTRILWIFPFLGVLWANLHGSWPLGPALLGGTALGMALDSAEDRPKALRGLAFAVAAFLAAGLGPDGVNIYLYPFHHSLLPSTQNIVEWRPLDLDLGSSWAYLALFGAALFVVGGASGRRMAILLPTLVLGVAAIKVQRHAPFAAVLMALTIVEHAGRTTVNAAVTRPWHRLDGAVAQWSARAKGTLWPALVLGVLVTIHALNPLPVEQGVRRSLIPMGALEELRKLPPGKVLNPFVIGGAISFFAGTDYKVFIDSRNDPFPLSIHEDYTRLLWGEPGWEEALARYAPDYLLWNTTNPGNILLDHLRARGGWHEVTRDGTYVLWAQDRATATERP
;
A
#
# COMPACT_ATOMS: atom_id res chain seq x y z
N MET A 1 -9.46 -27.38 31.73
CA MET A 1 -9.49 -27.27 30.26
C MET A 1 -10.38 -26.09 29.88
N ARG A 2 -9.84 -24.97 29.37
CA ARG A 2 -10.67 -23.85 28.90
C ARG A 2 -11.22 -24.21 27.52
N GLN A 3 -12.51 -24.56 27.43
CA GLN A 3 -13.18 -24.72 26.14
C GLN A 3 -13.08 -23.39 25.37
N GLN A 4 -12.34 -23.40 24.26
CA GLN A 4 -12.33 -22.30 23.30
C GLN A 4 -13.64 -22.40 22.51
N SER A 5 -14.43 -21.32 22.48
CA SER A 5 -15.59 -21.26 21.60
C SER A 5 -15.12 -20.75 20.24
N LEU A 6 -14.91 -21.69 19.31
CA LEU A 6 -14.47 -21.37 17.95
C LEU A 6 -15.49 -20.51 17.19
N LEU A 7 -16.76 -20.52 17.63
CA LEU A 7 -17.88 -19.83 16.97
C LEU A 7 -18.18 -18.44 17.55
N LEU A 8 -17.74 -18.11 18.77
CA LEU A 8 -17.94 -16.74 19.27
C LEU A 8 -16.91 -15.79 18.64
N PRO A 9 -17.32 -14.69 18.00
CA PRO A 9 -16.39 -13.73 17.43
C PRO A 9 -15.69 -12.93 18.53
N GLY A 10 -14.36 -12.93 18.49
CA GLY A 10 -13.53 -12.00 19.25
C GLY A 10 -13.53 -10.60 18.63
N PRO A 11 -12.93 -9.60 19.30
CA PRO A 11 -12.94 -8.21 18.84
C PRO A 11 -12.35 -8.03 17.44
N ALA A 12 -11.20 -8.65 17.17
CA ALA A 12 -10.57 -8.59 15.86
C ALA A 12 -11.37 -9.33 14.78
N ALA A 13 -12.07 -10.41 15.11
CA ALA A 13 -12.91 -11.14 14.17
C ALA A 13 -14.14 -10.32 13.76
N LEU A 14 -14.76 -9.59 14.69
CA LEU A 14 -15.87 -8.68 14.38
C LEU A 14 -15.45 -7.58 13.39
N ILE A 15 -14.31 -6.94 13.67
CA ILE A 15 -13.75 -5.90 12.78
C ILE A 15 -13.40 -6.52 11.42
N ALA A 16 -12.75 -7.68 11.40
CA ALA A 16 -12.40 -8.38 10.18
C ALA A 16 -13.64 -8.75 9.33
N VAL A 17 -14.76 -9.14 9.94
CA VAL A 17 -16.01 -9.41 9.22
C VAL A 17 -16.53 -8.17 8.51
N VAL A 18 -16.55 -7.03 9.21
CA VAL A 18 -17.00 -5.76 8.64
C VAL A 18 -16.09 -5.34 7.48
N LEU A 19 -14.76 -5.45 7.67
CA LEU A 19 -13.80 -5.11 6.63
C LEU A 19 -13.86 -6.06 5.43
N ALA A 20 -14.04 -7.37 5.67
CA ALA A 20 -14.20 -8.36 4.61
C ALA A 20 -15.39 -8.03 3.70
N ALA A 21 -16.56 -7.76 4.29
CA ALA A 21 -17.75 -7.40 3.53
C ALA A 21 -17.58 -6.06 2.81
N TRP A 22 -17.12 -5.03 3.53
CA TRP A 22 -17.01 -3.68 2.97
C TRP A 22 -15.99 -3.57 1.83
N LEU A 23 -14.82 -4.18 1.99
CA LEU A 23 -13.76 -4.15 0.97
C LEU A 23 -14.05 -5.13 -0.17
N GLY A 24 -14.53 -6.34 0.15
CA GLY A 24 -14.80 -7.37 -0.84
C GLY A 24 -15.97 -7.05 -1.78
N MET A 25 -16.89 -6.17 -1.36
CA MET A 25 -18.00 -5.69 -2.20
C MET A 25 -17.72 -4.36 -2.88
N SER A 26 -16.54 -3.76 -2.69
CA SER A 26 -16.22 -2.46 -3.27
C SER A 26 -15.90 -2.59 -4.77
N PRO A 27 -16.45 -1.72 -5.64
CA PRO A 27 -16.05 -1.66 -7.04
C PRO A 27 -14.60 -1.14 -7.16
N LEU A 28 -13.92 -1.54 -8.23
CA LEU A 28 -12.55 -1.09 -8.53
C LEU A 28 -12.56 0.41 -8.80
N LYS A 29 -11.80 1.16 -8.01
CA LYS A 29 -11.89 2.63 -8.02
C LYS A 29 -10.55 3.34 -7.97
N ASN A 30 -9.48 2.66 -7.60
CA ASN A 30 -8.16 3.26 -7.59
C ASN A 30 -7.54 3.25 -8.98
N PHE A 31 -7.10 4.44 -9.40
CA PHE A 31 -6.38 4.67 -10.63
C PHE A 31 -5.10 3.83 -10.75
N ASP A 32 -4.36 3.70 -9.65
CA ASP A 32 -3.05 3.01 -9.65
C ASP A 32 -3.16 1.50 -9.84
N LEU A 33 -4.34 0.92 -9.57
CA LEU A 33 -4.55 -0.49 -9.84
C LEU A 33 -4.28 -0.80 -11.31
N PHE A 34 -4.69 0.08 -12.22
CA PHE A 34 -4.71 -0.24 -13.65
C PHE A 34 -3.32 -0.31 -14.28
N PHE A 35 -2.32 0.45 -13.79
CA PHE A 35 -0.96 0.24 -14.29
C PHE A 35 -0.38 -1.09 -13.78
N HIS A 36 -0.75 -1.55 -12.57
CA HIS A 36 -0.37 -2.87 -12.10
C HIS A 36 -1.03 -3.97 -12.92
N LEU A 37 -2.30 -3.81 -13.30
CA LEU A 37 -3.01 -4.75 -14.16
C LEU A 37 -2.39 -4.77 -15.56
N ALA A 38 -2.11 -3.60 -16.14
CA ALA A 38 -1.47 -3.48 -17.44
C ALA A 38 -0.07 -4.14 -17.43
N GLY A 39 0.74 -3.82 -16.43
CA GLY A 39 2.08 -4.40 -16.25
C GLY A 39 2.05 -5.90 -15.98
N GLY A 40 1.13 -6.38 -15.14
CA GLY A 40 0.93 -7.80 -14.88
C GLY A 40 0.50 -8.57 -16.13
N ARG A 41 -0.41 -8.01 -16.94
CA ARG A 41 -0.82 -8.59 -18.22
C ARG A 41 0.34 -8.64 -19.20
N PHE A 42 1.05 -7.52 -19.37
CA PHE A 42 2.19 -7.44 -20.26
C PHE A 42 3.28 -8.45 -19.88
N LEU A 43 3.62 -8.56 -18.59
CA LEU A 43 4.61 -9.51 -18.08
C LEU A 43 4.22 -10.96 -18.38
N LEU A 44 2.95 -11.33 -18.20
CA LEU A 44 2.47 -12.68 -18.49
C LEU A 44 2.50 -13.02 -19.99
N GLU A 45 2.37 -12.02 -20.86
CA GLU A 45 2.34 -12.20 -22.31
C GLU A 45 3.73 -12.11 -22.97
N HIS A 46 4.60 -11.23 -22.47
CA HIS A 46 5.85 -10.85 -23.13
C HIS A 46 7.11 -11.09 -22.28
N GLY A 47 6.96 -11.36 -20.98
CA GLY A 47 8.09 -11.45 -20.05
C GLY A 47 8.59 -10.09 -19.53
N PHE A 48 9.73 -10.11 -18.83
CA PHE A 48 10.33 -8.91 -18.27
C PHE A 48 10.96 -8.04 -19.36
N THR A 49 10.75 -6.73 -19.25
CA THR A 49 11.37 -5.71 -20.12
C THR A 49 12.06 -4.66 -19.24
N ARG A 50 13.06 -3.97 -19.80
CA ARG A 50 13.63 -2.74 -19.22
C ARG A 50 13.13 -1.47 -19.91
N VAL A 51 12.47 -1.63 -21.06
CA VAL A 51 11.89 -0.53 -21.83
C VAL A 51 10.41 -0.45 -21.48
N ASP A 52 9.93 0.75 -21.17
CA ASP A 52 8.52 0.98 -20.87
C ASP A 52 7.66 0.69 -22.11
N PRO A 53 6.76 -0.31 -22.08
CA PRO A 53 5.92 -0.61 -23.23
C PRO A 53 4.71 0.34 -23.35
N PHE A 54 4.38 1.12 -22.32
CA PHE A 54 3.13 1.89 -22.27
C PHE A 54 3.28 3.36 -22.66
N SER A 55 4.47 3.94 -22.52
CA SER A 55 4.72 5.35 -22.83
C SER A 55 5.92 5.52 -23.76
N ILE A 56 5.98 6.65 -24.47
CA ILE A 56 7.16 7.06 -25.24
C ILE A 56 8.06 7.98 -24.41
N THR A 57 7.47 8.69 -23.46
CA THR A 57 8.13 9.65 -22.56
C THR A 57 8.85 8.97 -21.39
N GLY A 58 8.48 7.73 -21.06
CA GLY A 58 9.09 6.91 -20.02
C GLY A 58 10.45 6.35 -20.44
N THR A 59 11.51 7.16 -20.35
CA THR A 59 12.85 6.84 -20.84
C THR A 59 13.85 6.42 -19.75
N ALA A 60 13.48 6.51 -18.46
CA ALA A 60 14.38 6.18 -17.35
C ALA A 60 14.61 4.67 -17.17
N GLY A 61 13.98 3.85 -18.01
CA GLY A 61 13.92 2.41 -17.87
C GLY A 61 12.86 2.00 -16.83
N TRP A 62 12.29 0.83 -17.01
CA TRP A 62 11.26 0.31 -16.12
C TRP A 62 11.47 -1.17 -15.90
N VAL A 63 11.66 -1.56 -14.64
CA VAL A 63 11.41 -2.94 -14.22
C VAL A 63 10.37 -2.87 -13.10
N PRO A 64 9.22 -3.57 -13.23
CA PRO A 64 8.16 -3.49 -12.26
C PRO A 64 8.57 -4.14 -10.94
N HIS A 65 9.06 -3.37 -9.97
CA HIS A 65 9.42 -3.88 -8.64
C HIS A 65 8.22 -4.50 -7.89
N GLU A 66 6.98 -4.10 -8.22
CA GLU A 66 5.73 -4.63 -7.65
C GLU A 66 5.01 -5.60 -8.61
N TRP A 67 5.75 -6.24 -9.52
CA TRP A 67 5.19 -7.12 -10.54
C TRP A 67 4.34 -8.25 -9.96
N GLY A 68 4.73 -8.81 -8.81
CA GLY A 68 4.02 -9.95 -8.21
C GLY A 68 2.60 -9.59 -7.80
N PHE A 69 2.34 -8.34 -7.41
CA PHE A 69 0.99 -7.85 -7.15
C PHE A 69 0.16 -7.79 -8.44
N GLY A 70 0.71 -7.23 -9.52
CA GLY A 70 0.04 -7.16 -10.81
C GLY A 70 -0.32 -8.55 -11.36
N VAL A 71 0.62 -9.50 -11.28
CA VAL A 71 0.41 -10.89 -11.69
C VAL A 71 -0.66 -11.57 -10.83
N ALA A 72 -0.63 -11.39 -9.51
CA ALA A 72 -1.64 -11.95 -8.62
C ALA A 72 -3.05 -11.41 -8.94
N CYS A 73 -3.18 -10.10 -9.17
CA CYS A 73 -4.43 -9.48 -9.59
C CYS A 73 -4.93 -10.03 -10.93
N MET A 74 -4.06 -10.15 -11.93
CA MET A 74 -4.42 -10.72 -13.24
C MET A 74 -4.84 -12.19 -13.15
N ALA A 75 -4.15 -12.99 -12.32
CA ALA A 75 -4.53 -14.36 -12.06
C ALA A 75 -5.93 -14.45 -11.43
N LEU A 76 -6.24 -13.59 -10.45
CA LEU A 76 -7.54 -13.56 -9.80
C LEU A 76 -8.66 -13.08 -10.73
N ILE A 77 -8.39 -12.12 -11.63
CA ILE A 77 -9.35 -11.66 -12.62
C ILE A 77 -9.83 -12.80 -13.52
N ARG A 78 -8.96 -13.76 -13.87
CA ARG A 78 -9.34 -14.93 -14.69
C ARG A 78 -10.44 -15.78 -14.05
N TRP A 79 -10.48 -15.86 -12.72
CA TRP A 79 -11.41 -16.72 -11.98
C TRP A 79 -12.58 -15.97 -11.34
N LEU A 80 -12.36 -14.71 -10.94
CA LEU A 80 -13.29 -13.92 -10.12
C LEU A 80 -13.77 -12.65 -10.83
N GLY A 81 -13.32 -12.41 -12.07
CA GLY A 81 -13.60 -11.19 -12.80
C GLY A 81 -13.10 -9.94 -12.05
N ALA A 82 -13.85 -8.85 -12.18
CA ALA A 82 -13.54 -7.57 -11.54
C ALA A 82 -13.47 -7.62 -10.00
N GLY A 83 -14.10 -8.62 -9.36
CA GLY A 83 -14.07 -8.78 -7.90
C GLY A 83 -12.72 -9.29 -7.38
N GLY A 84 -11.89 -9.88 -8.24
CA GLY A 84 -10.62 -10.51 -7.86
C GLY A 84 -9.66 -9.59 -7.09
N PRO A 85 -9.27 -8.42 -7.64
CA PRO A 85 -8.38 -7.50 -6.94
C PRO A 85 -8.97 -6.98 -5.62
N GLY A 86 -10.26 -6.63 -5.59
CA GLY A 86 -10.94 -6.18 -4.36
C GLY A 86 -10.92 -7.26 -3.26
N LEU A 87 -11.16 -8.52 -3.62
CA LEU A 87 -11.08 -9.66 -2.71
C LEU A 87 -9.66 -9.96 -2.23
N LEU A 88 -8.65 -9.77 -3.07
CA LEU A 88 -7.24 -9.86 -2.64
C LEU A 88 -6.98 -8.85 -1.51
N ILE A 89 -7.35 -7.59 -1.72
CA ILE A 89 -7.16 -6.53 -0.71
C ILE A 89 -7.95 -6.82 0.56
N ALA A 90 -9.22 -7.21 0.44
CA ALA A 90 -10.04 -7.58 1.59
C ALA A 90 -9.37 -8.70 2.40
N THR A 91 -8.85 -9.73 1.72
CA THR A 91 -8.14 -10.84 2.36
C THR A 91 -6.87 -10.38 3.05
N LEU A 92 -6.04 -9.57 2.38
CA LEU A 92 -4.79 -9.06 2.95
C LEU A 92 -5.03 -8.21 4.20
N VAL A 93 -6.03 -7.31 4.16
CA VAL A 93 -6.42 -6.47 5.29
C VAL A 93 -6.95 -7.33 6.43
N VAL A 94 -7.84 -8.28 6.16
CA VAL A 94 -8.39 -9.20 7.17
C VAL A 94 -7.30 -10.01 7.86
N VAL A 95 -6.41 -10.63 7.08
CA VAL A 95 -5.30 -11.42 7.64
C VAL A 95 -4.36 -10.53 8.45
N ASN A 96 -4.07 -9.32 7.97
CA ASN A 96 -3.24 -8.36 8.70
C ASN A 96 -3.89 -7.95 10.04
N VAL A 97 -5.18 -7.64 10.06
CA VAL A 97 -5.94 -7.29 11.28
C VAL A 97 -5.92 -8.43 12.30
N LEU A 98 -6.17 -9.67 11.86
CA LEU A 98 -6.13 -10.84 12.73
C LEU A 98 -4.73 -11.12 13.27
N LEU A 99 -3.70 -10.94 12.43
CA LEU A 99 -2.31 -11.15 12.82
C LEU A 99 -1.81 -10.05 13.78
N LEU A 100 -2.20 -8.79 13.54
CA LEU A 100 -1.93 -7.67 14.44
C LEU A 100 -2.55 -7.90 15.81
N TRP A 101 -3.81 -8.34 15.86
CA TRP A 101 -4.44 -8.72 17.12
C TRP A 101 -3.66 -9.82 17.83
N SER A 102 -3.25 -10.88 17.10
CA SER A 102 -2.41 -11.93 17.68
C SER A 102 -1.08 -11.39 18.20
N ALA A 103 -0.45 -10.41 17.55
CA ALA A 103 0.81 -9.83 18.00
C ALA A 103 0.64 -9.04 19.30
N VAL A 104 -0.42 -8.24 19.39
CA VAL A 104 -0.76 -7.43 20.57
C VAL A 104 -1.16 -8.32 21.75
N GLU A 105 -2.02 -9.31 21.54
CA GLU A 105 -2.45 -10.25 22.60
C GLU A 105 -1.29 -11.08 23.17
N ARG A 106 -0.37 -11.53 22.30
CA ARG A 106 0.85 -12.22 22.75
C ARG A 106 1.70 -11.34 23.65
N ALA A 107 1.91 -10.07 23.27
CA ALA A 107 2.62 -9.11 24.10
C ALA A 107 1.89 -8.84 25.42
N ALA A 108 0.55 -8.77 25.40
CA ALA A 108 -0.29 -8.52 26.57
C ALA A 108 -0.36 -9.72 27.54
N SER A 109 0.12 -10.90 27.12
CA SER A 109 0.14 -12.14 27.92
C SER A 109 -1.24 -12.53 28.50
N GLY A 110 -2.34 -12.12 27.82
CA GLY A 110 -3.71 -12.38 28.26
C GLY A 110 -4.12 -11.76 29.60
N ARG A 111 -3.41 -10.71 30.06
CA ARG A 111 -3.62 -10.06 31.38
C ARG A 111 -3.99 -8.58 31.30
N ARG A 112 -4.10 -8.01 30.10
CA ARG A 112 -4.27 -6.56 29.85
C ARG A 112 -5.26 -6.33 28.71
N GLY A 113 -6.45 -6.89 28.83
CA GLY A 113 -7.44 -6.94 27.74
C GLY A 113 -7.86 -5.56 27.23
N LEU A 114 -8.10 -4.60 28.13
CA LEU A 114 -8.47 -3.23 27.75
C LEU A 114 -7.34 -2.48 27.09
N LEU A 115 -6.10 -2.59 27.62
CA LEU A 115 -4.94 -1.96 27.01
C LEU A 115 -4.67 -2.53 25.61
N ALA A 116 -4.72 -3.86 25.48
CA ALA A 116 -4.58 -4.54 24.20
C ALA A 116 -5.62 -4.06 23.18
N LEU A 117 -6.89 -3.98 23.58
CA LEU A 117 -7.97 -3.49 22.73
C LEU A 117 -7.79 -2.01 22.36
N ALA A 118 -7.38 -1.17 23.30
CA ALA A 118 -7.17 0.26 23.08
C ALA A 118 -6.03 0.52 22.08
N VAL A 119 -4.85 -0.08 22.30
CA VAL A 119 -3.71 0.10 21.38
C VAL A 119 -4.02 -0.51 20.02
N PHE A 120 -4.69 -1.66 19.96
CA PHE A 120 -5.11 -2.28 18.71
C PHE A 120 -6.05 -1.37 17.92
N THR A 121 -7.07 -0.81 18.59
CA THR A 121 -8.00 0.15 17.96
C THR A 121 -7.25 1.36 17.43
N ALA A 122 -6.30 1.91 18.20
CA ALA A 122 -5.49 3.04 17.75
C ALA A 122 -4.63 2.70 16.52
N VAL A 123 -4.02 1.50 16.46
CA VAL A 123 -3.30 1.04 15.26
C VAL A 123 -4.24 0.96 14.06
N LEU A 124 -5.45 0.43 14.24
CA LEU A 124 -6.44 0.36 13.17
C LEU A 124 -6.86 1.74 12.66
N LEU A 125 -7.01 2.73 13.55
CA LEU A 125 -7.29 4.12 13.15
C LEU A 125 -6.16 4.73 12.31
N VAL A 126 -4.90 4.41 12.61
CA VAL A 126 -3.75 4.83 11.79
C VAL A 126 -3.77 4.15 10.42
N HIS A 127 -4.17 2.87 10.35
CA HIS A 127 -4.25 2.11 9.09
C HIS A 127 -5.48 2.47 8.23
N ALA A 128 -6.56 2.97 8.84
CA ALA A 128 -7.86 3.14 8.19
C ALA A 128 -7.87 3.93 6.87
N PRO A 129 -7.10 5.03 6.70
CA PRO A 129 -7.05 5.75 5.42
C PRO A 129 -6.60 4.88 4.25
N THR A 130 -5.82 3.83 4.55
CA THR A 130 -5.21 2.96 3.56
C THR A 130 -6.15 1.84 3.07
N TRP A 131 -7.23 1.49 3.78
CA TRP A 131 -8.03 0.32 3.40
C TRP A 131 -8.79 0.46 2.08
N ARG A 132 -9.09 1.68 1.66
CA ARG A 132 -9.95 1.94 0.51
C ARG A 132 -9.28 1.81 -0.85
N THR A 133 -7.97 1.59 -0.91
CA THR A 133 -7.22 1.61 -2.17
C THR A 133 -6.76 0.21 -2.56
N GLU A 134 -6.90 -0.12 -3.84
CA GLU A 134 -6.43 -1.39 -4.41
C GLU A 134 -4.93 -1.32 -4.75
N ARG A 135 -4.08 -1.16 -3.73
CA ARG A 135 -2.62 -0.99 -3.88
C ARG A 135 -1.79 -2.12 -3.24
N PRO A 136 -0.55 -2.34 -3.73
CA PRO A 136 0.37 -3.35 -3.18
C PRO A 136 0.84 -3.08 -1.75
N TYR A 137 0.72 -1.86 -1.20
CA TYR A 137 1.19 -1.60 0.16
C TYR A 137 0.50 -2.46 1.24
N HIS A 138 -0.69 -3.02 0.96
CA HIS A 138 -1.34 -3.98 1.87
C HIS A 138 -0.52 -5.25 2.05
N LEU A 139 0.22 -5.69 1.02
CA LEU A 139 1.23 -6.75 1.12
C LEU A 139 2.38 -6.28 2.01
N GLY A 140 2.83 -5.03 1.85
CA GLY A 140 3.84 -4.43 2.71
C GLY A 140 3.44 -4.44 4.19
N HIS A 141 2.21 -4.01 4.51
CA HIS A 141 1.68 -4.05 5.87
C HIS A 141 1.63 -5.47 6.43
N LEU A 142 1.10 -6.43 5.66
CA LEU A 142 1.00 -7.82 6.08
C LEU A 142 2.38 -8.44 6.33
N LEU A 143 3.33 -8.27 5.40
CA LEU A 143 4.68 -8.82 5.50
C LEU A 143 5.45 -8.19 6.67
N PHE A 144 5.25 -6.90 6.95
CA PHE A 144 5.79 -6.28 8.16
C PHE A 144 5.20 -6.90 9.43
N THR A 145 3.88 -7.13 9.49
CA THR A 145 3.25 -7.78 10.64
C THR A 145 3.75 -9.23 10.81
N VAL A 146 3.98 -9.97 9.71
CA VAL A 146 4.63 -11.28 9.73
C VAL A 146 6.05 -11.19 10.29
N ALA A 147 6.83 -10.18 9.88
CA ALA A 147 8.16 -9.93 10.42
C ALA A 147 8.11 -9.62 11.93
N VAL A 148 7.17 -8.79 12.38
CA VAL A 148 6.95 -8.47 13.81
C VAL A 148 6.65 -9.72 14.63
N VAL A 149 5.70 -10.56 14.19
CA VAL A 149 5.35 -11.81 14.88
C VAL A 149 6.52 -12.79 14.89
N SER A 150 7.31 -12.82 13.82
CA SER A 150 8.53 -13.63 13.72
C SER A 150 9.62 -13.16 14.68
N VAL A 151 9.80 -11.84 14.82
CA VAL A 151 10.68 -11.25 15.84
C VAL A 151 10.21 -11.58 17.26
N GLN A 152 8.91 -11.51 17.55
CA GLN A 152 8.38 -11.93 18.85
C GLN A 152 8.70 -13.40 19.16
N ALA A 153 8.52 -14.30 18.18
CA ALA A 153 8.83 -15.72 18.33
C ALA A 153 10.34 -15.97 18.54
N TRP A 154 11.19 -15.25 17.81
CA TRP A 154 12.64 -15.31 17.99
C TRP A 154 13.08 -14.82 19.37
N ARG A 155 12.55 -13.68 19.82
CA ARG A 155 12.78 -13.14 21.17
C ARG A 155 12.36 -14.15 22.24
N ALA A 156 11.24 -14.84 22.04
CA ALA A 156 10.75 -15.92 22.91
C ALA A 156 11.57 -17.23 22.84
N GLY A 157 12.62 -17.31 22.02
CA GLY A 157 13.57 -18.43 21.98
C GLY A 157 13.51 -19.31 20.74
N ASN A 158 12.50 -19.13 19.87
CA ASN A 158 12.42 -19.90 18.62
C ASN A 158 13.40 -19.35 17.57
N THR A 159 14.64 -19.83 17.60
CA THR A 159 15.68 -19.37 16.67
C THR A 159 15.46 -19.82 15.22
N ARG A 160 14.72 -20.92 15.01
CA ARG A 160 14.44 -21.44 13.66
C ARG A 160 13.62 -20.46 12.81
N ILE A 161 12.83 -19.60 13.44
CA ILE A 161 12.01 -18.61 12.73
C ILE A 161 12.86 -17.61 11.93
N LEU A 162 14.14 -17.41 12.27
CA LEU A 162 15.01 -16.48 11.54
C LEU A 162 15.16 -16.84 10.06
N TRP A 163 15.03 -18.11 9.70
CA TRP A 163 15.06 -18.56 8.31
C TRP A 163 13.95 -17.95 7.44
N ILE A 164 12.86 -17.45 8.03
CA ILE A 164 11.82 -16.76 7.27
C ILE A 164 12.33 -15.46 6.64
N PHE A 165 13.32 -14.79 7.23
CA PHE A 165 13.73 -13.44 6.83
C PHE A 165 14.38 -13.38 5.44
N PRO A 166 15.30 -14.28 5.05
CA PRO A 166 15.74 -14.39 3.66
C PRO A 166 14.59 -14.54 2.66
N PHE A 167 13.61 -15.41 2.94
CA PHE A 167 12.44 -15.58 2.08
C PHE A 167 11.56 -14.32 2.05
N LEU A 168 11.38 -13.66 3.20
CA LEU A 168 10.70 -12.36 3.24
C LEU A 168 11.44 -11.32 2.41
N GLY A 169 12.78 -11.32 2.42
CA GLY A 169 13.61 -10.45 1.58
C GLY A 169 13.27 -10.60 0.10
N VAL A 170 13.35 -11.83 -0.42
CA VAL A 170 13.01 -12.14 -1.83
C VAL A 170 11.56 -11.77 -2.12
N LEU A 171 10.62 -12.30 -1.34
CA LEU A 171 9.19 -12.16 -1.61
C LEU A 171 8.75 -10.70 -1.55
N TRP A 172 9.16 -9.97 -0.52
CA TRP A 172 8.71 -8.60 -0.28
C TRP A 172 9.26 -7.64 -1.33
N ALA A 173 10.53 -7.79 -1.72
CA ALA A 173 11.15 -6.93 -2.73
C ALA A 173 10.49 -7.00 -4.12
N ASN A 174 9.80 -8.12 -4.41
CA ASN A 174 9.04 -8.33 -5.65
C ASN A 174 7.55 -7.99 -5.54
N LEU A 175 7.10 -7.54 -4.36
CA LEU A 175 5.70 -7.25 -4.06
C LEU A 175 5.47 -5.80 -3.64
N HIS A 176 6.41 -5.17 -2.94
CA HIS A 176 6.26 -3.80 -2.46
C HIS A 176 7.60 -3.13 -2.12
N GLY A 177 7.73 -1.83 -2.42
CA GLY A 177 8.94 -1.04 -2.16
C GLY A 177 9.33 -0.88 -0.68
N SER A 178 8.46 -1.26 0.27
CA SER A 178 8.75 -1.20 1.71
C SER A 178 9.59 -2.36 2.26
N TRP A 179 10.12 -3.23 1.39
CA TRP A 179 10.92 -4.39 1.79
C TRP A 179 12.09 -4.08 2.75
N PRO A 180 12.76 -2.89 2.74
CA PRO A 180 13.85 -2.61 3.68
C PRO A 180 13.42 -2.63 5.15
N LEU A 181 12.12 -2.46 5.44
CA LEU A 181 11.59 -2.48 6.80
C LEU A 181 11.76 -3.85 7.48
N GLY A 182 11.77 -4.95 6.73
CA GLY A 182 12.01 -6.30 7.26
C GLY A 182 13.39 -6.47 7.88
N PRO A 183 14.50 -6.33 7.12
CA PRO A 183 15.84 -6.41 7.66
C PRO A 183 16.12 -5.28 8.67
N ALA A 184 15.58 -4.06 8.48
CA ALA A 184 15.74 -2.98 9.44
C ALA A 184 15.11 -3.30 10.80
N LEU A 185 13.90 -3.89 10.82
CA LEU A 185 13.25 -4.34 12.06
C LEU A 185 14.08 -5.41 12.76
N LEU A 186 14.50 -6.45 12.04
CA LEU A 186 15.29 -7.54 12.62
C LEU A 186 16.64 -7.05 13.15
N GLY A 187 17.36 -6.25 12.36
CA GLY A 187 18.65 -5.67 12.73
C GLY A 187 18.53 -4.71 13.91
N GLY A 188 17.54 -3.81 13.89
CA GLY A 188 17.25 -2.89 14.99
C GLY A 188 16.91 -3.63 16.29
N THR A 189 16.10 -4.70 16.21
CA THR A 189 15.86 -5.54 17.39
C THR A 189 17.10 -6.26 17.85
N ALA A 190 17.91 -6.82 16.95
CA ALA A 190 19.15 -7.50 17.30
C ALA A 190 20.14 -6.57 18.02
N LEU A 191 20.35 -5.36 17.50
CA LEU A 191 21.17 -4.34 18.15
C LEU A 191 20.60 -3.99 19.53
N GLY A 192 19.28 -3.79 19.62
CA GLY A 192 18.62 -3.54 20.90
C GLY A 192 18.82 -4.68 21.90
N MET A 193 18.75 -5.95 21.48
CA MET A 193 19.02 -7.09 22.36
C MET A 193 20.46 -7.11 22.89
N ALA A 194 21.45 -6.74 22.05
CA ALA A 194 22.84 -6.63 22.48
C ALA A 194 23.07 -5.50 23.50
N LEU A 195 22.22 -4.46 23.47
CA LEU A 195 22.20 -3.36 24.45
C LEU A 195 21.45 -3.74 25.74
N ASP A 196 20.44 -4.61 25.64
CA ASP A 196 19.66 -5.08 26.79
C ASP A 196 20.49 -5.98 27.73
N SER A 197 21.31 -6.88 27.19
CA SER A 197 22.17 -7.77 27.98
C SER A 197 23.39 -8.26 27.19
N ALA A 198 24.54 -8.37 27.86
CA ALA A 198 25.74 -8.97 27.29
C ALA A 198 25.55 -10.47 26.94
N GLU A 199 24.69 -11.17 27.68
CA GLU A 199 24.38 -12.59 27.44
C GLU A 199 23.61 -12.81 26.14
N ASP A 200 22.86 -11.80 25.68
CA ASP A 200 22.08 -11.85 24.45
C ASP A 200 22.92 -11.58 23.19
N ARG A 201 24.20 -11.18 23.33
CA ARG A 201 25.08 -10.84 22.18
C ARG A 201 25.20 -11.94 21.13
N PRO A 202 25.40 -13.23 21.47
CA PRO A 202 25.45 -14.30 20.46
C PRO A 202 24.13 -14.44 19.69
N LYS A 203 23.00 -14.25 20.37
CA LYS A 203 21.67 -14.27 19.76
C LYS A 203 21.48 -13.06 18.85
N ALA A 204 21.88 -11.88 19.29
CA ALA A 204 21.87 -10.64 18.51
C ALA A 204 22.73 -10.76 17.24
N LEU A 205 23.95 -11.29 17.32
CA LEU A 205 24.83 -11.50 16.15
C LEU A 205 24.17 -12.39 15.11
N ARG A 206 23.47 -13.46 15.54
CA ARG A 206 22.68 -14.29 14.62
C ARG A 206 21.54 -13.50 13.98
N GLY A 207 20.80 -12.72 14.77
CA GLY A 207 19.74 -11.85 14.25
C GLY A 207 20.26 -10.86 13.20
N LEU A 208 21.41 -10.24 13.46
CA LEU A 208 22.07 -9.34 12.52
C LEU A 208 22.53 -10.04 11.25
N ALA A 209 23.10 -11.25 11.36
CA ALA A 209 23.48 -12.05 10.18
C ALA A 209 22.26 -12.38 9.31
N PHE A 210 21.12 -12.74 9.90
CA PHE A 210 19.88 -12.98 9.16
C PHE A 210 19.26 -11.69 8.60
N ALA A 211 19.43 -10.54 9.26
CA ALA A 211 19.02 -9.25 8.71
C ALA A 211 19.84 -8.90 7.46
N VAL A 212 21.16 -9.11 7.49
CA VAL A 212 22.02 -8.95 6.31
C VAL A 212 21.63 -9.95 5.22
N ALA A 213 21.41 -11.23 5.56
CA ALA A 213 20.97 -12.23 4.60
C ALA A 213 19.62 -11.87 3.94
N ALA A 214 18.67 -11.33 4.70
CA ALA A 214 17.39 -10.86 4.18
C ALA A 214 17.53 -9.66 3.24
N PHE A 215 18.41 -8.71 3.60
CA PHE A 215 18.74 -7.59 2.72
C PHE A 215 19.37 -8.08 1.42
N LEU A 216 20.37 -8.96 1.47
CA LEU A 216 21.01 -9.53 0.29
C LEU A 216 20.06 -10.40 -0.55
N ALA A 217 19.14 -11.12 0.09
CA ALA A 217 18.15 -11.94 -0.61
C ALA A 217 17.13 -11.10 -1.40
N ALA A 218 16.87 -9.84 -0.99
CA ALA A 218 15.99 -8.93 -1.75
C ALA A 218 16.44 -8.72 -3.20
N GLY A 219 17.75 -8.84 -3.48
CA GLY A 219 18.32 -8.75 -4.82
C GLY A 219 18.07 -9.96 -5.71
N LEU A 220 17.42 -11.03 -5.21
CA LEU A 220 17.12 -12.25 -5.98
C LEU A 220 15.86 -12.10 -6.88
N GLY A 221 15.54 -10.89 -7.31
CA GLY A 221 14.44 -10.57 -8.22
C GLY A 221 14.92 -10.16 -9.62
N PRO A 222 13.98 -9.92 -10.55
CA PRO A 222 14.27 -9.44 -11.91
C PRO A 222 15.05 -8.11 -11.94
N ASP A 223 14.83 -7.24 -10.96
CA ASP A 223 15.55 -5.97 -10.77
C ASP A 223 17.03 -6.19 -10.39
N GLY A 224 17.36 -7.38 -9.88
CA GLY A 224 18.69 -7.72 -9.39
C GLY A 224 19.16 -6.74 -8.32
N VAL A 225 20.39 -6.25 -8.47
CA VAL A 225 21.02 -5.28 -7.55
C VAL A 225 20.38 -3.88 -7.59
N ASN A 226 19.61 -3.56 -8.64
CA ASN A 226 19.00 -2.23 -8.76
C ASN A 226 17.91 -1.99 -7.70
N ILE A 227 17.34 -3.05 -7.14
CA ILE A 227 16.33 -2.96 -6.08
C ILE A 227 16.85 -2.25 -4.83
N TYR A 228 18.17 -2.25 -4.60
CA TYR A 228 18.81 -1.55 -3.48
C TYR A 228 18.85 -0.04 -3.67
N LEU A 229 18.90 0.41 -4.93
CA LEU A 229 18.90 1.83 -5.29
C LEU A 229 17.48 2.38 -5.44
N TYR A 230 16.50 1.52 -5.66
CA TYR A 230 15.11 1.90 -5.89
C TYR A 230 14.55 2.88 -4.84
N PRO A 231 14.66 2.64 -3.52
CA PRO A 231 14.17 3.60 -2.52
C PRO A 231 14.81 4.98 -2.65
N PHE A 232 16.10 5.06 -3.00
CA PHE A 232 16.80 6.33 -3.14
C PHE A 232 16.38 7.06 -4.42
N HIS A 233 16.33 6.36 -5.56
CA HIS A 233 15.91 6.97 -6.82
C HIS A 233 14.47 7.49 -6.73
N HIS A 234 13.57 6.73 -6.13
CA HIS A 234 12.17 7.11 -6.02
C HIS A 234 11.95 8.22 -4.99
N SER A 235 12.55 8.14 -3.79
CA SER A 235 12.32 9.14 -2.74
C SER A 235 12.96 10.51 -3.05
N LEU A 236 13.97 10.57 -3.92
CA LEU A 236 14.64 11.83 -4.28
C LEU A 236 13.95 12.59 -5.42
N LEU A 237 13.01 11.99 -6.14
CA LEU A 237 12.27 12.68 -7.19
C LEU A 237 11.35 13.75 -6.58
N PRO A 238 11.42 15.02 -7.05
CA PRO A 238 10.49 16.07 -6.62
C PRO A 238 9.02 15.71 -6.82
N SER A 239 8.70 14.98 -7.90
CA SER A 239 7.34 14.48 -8.16
C SER A 239 6.83 13.56 -7.06
N THR A 240 7.70 12.69 -6.49
CA THR A 240 7.37 11.82 -5.36
C THR A 240 7.04 12.63 -4.11
N GLN A 241 7.79 13.70 -3.84
CA GLN A 241 7.56 14.57 -2.66
C GLN A 241 6.22 15.30 -2.72
N ASN A 242 5.66 15.48 -3.92
CA ASN A 242 4.33 16.06 -4.10
C ASN A 242 3.19 15.07 -3.84
N ILE A 243 3.47 13.76 -3.79
CA ILE A 243 2.48 12.73 -3.45
C ILE A 243 2.16 12.84 -1.95
N VAL A 244 0.87 12.93 -1.62
CA VAL A 244 0.38 13.15 -0.25
C VAL A 244 1.03 12.21 0.76
N GLU A 245 1.13 10.91 0.48
CA GLU A 245 1.68 9.93 1.42
C GLU A 245 3.17 10.12 1.75
N TRP A 246 3.94 10.79 0.89
CA TRP A 246 5.37 11.05 1.10
C TRP A 246 5.66 12.34 1.86
N ARG A 247 4.63 13.16 2.13
CA ARG A 247 4.73 14.38 2.91
C ARG A 247 4.88 14.09 4.41
N PRO A 248 5.28 15.10 5.21
CA PRO A 248 5.18 15.03 6.66
C PRO A 248 3.76 14.70 7.14
N LEU A 249 3.66 14.27 8.39
CA LEU A 249 2.39 13.91 9.02
C LEU A 249 1.37 15.06 8.91
N ASP A 250 0.25 14.77 8.24
CA ASP A 250 -0.83 15.74 8.02
C ASP A 250 -1.74 15.82 9.25
N LEU A 251 -1.71 16.94 9.98
CA LEU A 251 -2.46 17.11 11.23
C LEU A 251 -3.95 17.38 11.02
N ASP A 252 -4.41 17.57 9.79
CA ASP A 252 -5.85 17.66 9.47
C ASP A 252 -6.50 16.26 9.46
N LEU A 253 -5.69 15.20 9.38
CA LEU A 253 -6.18 13.82 9.40
C LEU A 253 -6.32 13.28 10.82
N GLY A 254 -7.50 12.73 11.14
CA GLY A 254 -7.73 12.06 12.43
C GLY A 254 -6.80 10.86 12.69
N SER A 255 -6.31 10.19 11.63
CA SER A 255 -5.31 9.12 11.72
C SER A 255 -3.98 9.61 12.28
N SER A 256 -3.60 10.86 12.00
CA SER A 256 -2.38 11.48 12.51
C SER A 256 -2.46 11.74 14.00
N TRP A 257 -3.63 12.12 14.51
CA TRP A 257 -3.85 12.25 15.95
C TRP A 257 -3.84 10.91 16.67
N ALA A 258 -4.40 9.85 16.06
CA ALA A 258 -4.27 8.49 16.60
C ALA A 258 -2.80 8.05 16.66
N TYR A 259 -2.02 8.38 15.63
CA TYR A 259 -0.58 8.15 15.58
C TYR A 259 0.16 8.91 16.69
N LEU A 260 -0.08 10.21 16.83
CA LEU A 260 0.56 11.04 17.86
C LEU A 260 0.17 10.61 19.28
N ALA A 261 -1.07 10.17 19.49
CA ALA A 261 -1.52 9.61 20.76
C ALA A 261 -0.77 8.32 21.10
N LEU A 262 -0.56 7.42 20.12
CA LEU A 262 0.27 6.23 20.31
C LEU A 262 1.73 6.59 20.60
N PHE A 263 2.29 7.56 19.87
CA PHE A 263 3.67 7.98 20.07
C PHE A 263 3.88 8.60 21.46
N GLY A 264 3.02 9.54 21.85
CA GLY A 264 3.03 10.15 23.19
C GLY A 264 2.81 9.12 24.30
N ALA A 265 1.87 8.18 24.13
CA ALA A 265 1.64 7.10 25.08
C ALA A 265 2.85 6.17 25.21
N ALA A 266 3.51 5.84 24.10
CA ALA A 266 4.74 5.04 24.13
C ALA A 266 5.85 5.76 24.90
N LEU A 267 6.08 7.05 24.63
CA LEU A 267 7.06 7.86 25.37
C LEU A 267 6.74 7.93 26.87
N PHE A 268 5.48 8.18 27.22
CA PHE A 268 5.03 8.24 28.62
C PHE A 268 5.26 6.92 29.35
N VAL A 269 4.83 5.80 28.76
CA VAL A 269 4.96 4.46 29.38
C VAL A 269 6.42 4.07 29.53
N VAL A 270 7.26 4.36 28.54
CA VAL A 270 8.71 4.08 28.60
C VAL A 270 9.43 4.99 29.59
N GLY A 271 8.99 6.25 29.72
CA GLY A 271 9.51 7.20 30.71
C GLY A 271 9.31 6.71 32.14
N GLY A 272 8.15 6.11 32.43
CA GLY A 272 7.81 5.54 33.74
C GLY A 272 8.24 4.08 33.96
N ALA A 273 8.83 3.42 32.98
CA ALA A 273 9.23 2.01 33.09
C ALA A 273 10.50 1.84 33.92
N SER A 274 10.51 0.86 34.84
CA SER A 274 11.68 0.52 35.66
C SER A 274 12.82 -0.13 34.88
N GLY A 275 12.51 -0.70 33.72
CA GLY A 275 13.48 -1.25 32.76
C GLY A 275 13.05 -0.95 31.34
N ARG A 276 14.02 -0.63 30.47
CA ARG A 276 13.79 -0.25 29.09
C ARG A 276 14.36 -1.33 28.18
N ARG A 277 13.51 -1.96 27.38
CA ARG A 277 13.88 -3.03 26.43
C ARG A 277 14.26 -2.43 25.09
N MET A 278 15.53 -2.15 24.90
CA MET A 278 16.11 -1.61 23.67
C MET A 278 15.74 -2.46 22.44
N ALA A 279 15.56 -3.78 22.60
CA ALA A 279 15.13 -4.69 21.54
C ALA A 279 13.84 -4.25 20.79
N ILE A 280 12.89 -3.61 21.46
CA ILE A 280 11.69 -3.05 20.82
C ILE A 280 11.78 -1.53 20.68
N LEU A 281 12.46 -0.85 21.61
CA LEU A 281 12.53 0.61 21.61
C LEU A 281 13.34 1.16 20.44
N LEU A 282 14.47 0.55 20.10
CA LEU A 282 15.31 1.04 19.01
C LEU A 282 14.57 1.09 17.67
N PRO A 283 13.96 -0.01 17.16
CA PRO A 283 13.18 0.05 15.92
C PRO A 283 11.92 0.93 16.06
N THR A 284 11.29 0.98 17.24
CA THR A 284 10.14 1.86 17.48
C THR A 284 10.50 3.34 17.32
N LEU A 285 11.62 3.77 17.91
CA LEU A 285 12.05 5.17 17.86
C LEU A 285 12.47 5.56 16.46
N VAL A 286 13.25 4.72 15.77
CA VAL A 286 13.68 4.98 14.40
C VAL A 286 12.48 5.16 13.47
N LEU A 287 11.54 4.20 13.50
CA LEU A 287 10.38 4.24 12.61
C LEU A 287 9.35 5.29 13.05
N GLY A 288 9.22 5.53 14.36
CA GLY A 288 8.35 6.55 14.92
C GLY A 288 8.78 7.98 14.56
N VAL A 289 10.07 8.27 14.57
CA VAL A 289 10.57 9.56 14.08
C VAL A 289 10.46 9.65 12.56
N ALA A 290 10.78 8.57 11.83
CA ALA A 290 10.66 8.53 10.37
C ALA A 290 9.22 8.84 9.90
N ALA A 291 8.21 8.35 10.62
CA ALA A 291 6.80 8.59 10.31
C ALA A 291 6.32 10.04 10.48
N ILE A 292 7.01 10.85 11.29
CA ILE A 292 6.71 12.30 11.39
C ILE A 292 7.16 13.00 10.11
N LYS A 293 8.33 12.62 9.59
CA LYS A 293 8.90 13.19 8.35
C LYS A 293 8.18 12.69 7.09
N VAL A 294 7.79 11.42 7.09
CA VAL A 294 7.14 10.75 5.94
C VAL A 294 5.98 9.91 6.47
N GLN A 295 4.76 10.40 6.29
CA GLN A 295 3.57 9.81 6.91
C GLN A 295 3.30 8.36 6.47
N ARG A 296 3.81 7.95 5.30
CA ARG A 296 3.77 6.56 4.81
C ARG A 296 4.34 5.54 5.81
N HIS A 297 5.22 5.95 6.72
CA HIS A 297 5.77 5.06 7.75
C HIS A 297 4.85 4.90 8.98
N ALA A 298 3.83 5.75 9.15
CA ALA A 298 2.97 5.77 10.33
C ALA A 298 2.25 4.43 10.60
N PRO A 299 1.68 3.72 9.60
CA PRO A 299 1.06 2.42 9.83
C PRO A 299 2.02 1.37 10.41
N PHE A 300 3.28 1.38 9.97
CA PHE A 300 4.30 0.44 10.45
C PHE A 300 4.79 0.82 11.85
N ALA A 301 5.07 2.11 12.09
CA ALA A 301 5.45 2.63 13.40
C ALA A 301 4.37 2.37 14.46
N ALA A 302 3.08 2.53 14.12
CA ALA A 302 1.97 2.30 15.02
C ALA A 302 1.96 0.88 15.62
N VAL A 303 2.31 -0.13 14.82
CA VAL A 303 2.45 -1.51 15.31
C VAL A 303 3.54 -1.62 16.38
N LEU A 304 4.72 -1.05 16.12
CA LEU A 304 5.84 -1.10 17.07
C LEU A 304 5.55 -0.29 18.35
N MET A 305 4.89 0.87 18.21
CA MET A 305 4.47 1.69 19.35
C MET A 305 3.46 0.95 20.23
N ALA A 306 2.46 0.30 19.64
CA ALA A 306 1.50 -0.51 20.38
C ALA A 306 2.19 -1.64 21.17
N LEU A 307 3.14 -2.34 20.56
CA LEU A 307 3.92 -3.38 21.24
C LEU A 307 4.81 -2.80 22.34
N THR A 308 5.47 -1.66 22.10
CA THR A 308 6.26 -0.94 23.10
C THR A 308 5.40 -0.60 24.32
N ILE A 309 4.22 -0.02 24.12
CA ILE A 309 3.27 0.32 25.21
C ILE A 309 2.92 -0.93 26.00
N VAL A 310 2.53 -2.01 25.32
CA VAL A 310 2.09 -3.24 25.99
C VAL A 310 3.23 -3.93 26.74
N GLU A 311 4.44 -3.94 26.20
CA GLU A 311 5.61 -4.57 26.84
C GLU A 311 6.14 -3.77 28.03
N HIS A 312 6.04 -2.43 28.01
CA HIS A 312 6.59 -1.55 29.04
C HIS A 312 5.55 -1.07 30.05
N ALA A 313 4.25 -1.27 29.80
CA ALA A 313 3.23 -0.93 30.77
C ALA A 313 3.55 -1.63 32.10
N GLY A 314 3.72 -0.86 33.17
CA GLY A 314 3.88 -1.39 34.52
C GLY A 314 2.59 -2.03 35.02
N ARG A 315 2.64 -2.70 36.18
CA ARG A 315 1.42 -2.92 36.97
C ARG A 315 1.16 -1.62 37.73
N THR A 316 0.18 -0.83 37.31
CA THR A 316 -0.21 0.36 38.04
C THR A 316 -0.68 -0.03 39.44
N THR A 317 0.03 0.40 40.48
CA THR A 317 -0.37 0.27 41.88
C THR A 317 -1.31 1.42 42.24
N VAL A 318 -2.52 1.40 41.66
CA VAL A 318 -3.58 2.35 42.03
C VAL A 318 -4.50 1.66 43.06
N ASN A 319 -5.07 2.47 43.96
CA ASN A 319 -5.88 2.01 45.09
C ASN A 319 -7.00 1.03 44.66
N ALA A 320 -7.04 -0.15 45.29
CA ALA A 320 -7.84 -1.30 44.86
C ALA A 320 -9.36 -1.03 44.84
N ALA A 321 -9.86 -0.08 45.64
CA ALA A 321 -11.29 0.28 45.66
C ALA A 321 -11.73 1.02 44.38
N VAL A 322 -10.86 1.87 43.83
CA VAL A 322 -11.13 2.68 42.62
C VAL A 322 -10.96 1.84 41.34
N THR A 323 -10.09 0.84 41.37
CA THR A 323 -9.77 0.01 40.20
C THR A 323 -10.57 -1.28 40.07
N ARG A 324 -11.38 -1.67 41.07
CA ARG A 324 -12.23 -2.88 41.03
C ARG A 324 -13.11 -3.00 39.78
N PRO A 325 -13.92 -1.99 39.37
CA PRO A 325 -14.73 -2.09 38.16
C PRO A 325 -13.85 -2.20 36.91
N TRP A 326 -12.74 -1.46 36.85
CA TRP A 326 -11.76 -1.52 35.77
C TRP A 326 -11.11 -2.89 35.63
N HIS A 327 -10.68 -3.51 36.73
CA HIS A 327 -10.09 -4.85 36.73
C HIS A 327 -11.10 -5.93 36.32
N ARG A 328 -12.38 -5.78 36.69
CA ARG A 328 -13.45 -6.67 36.22
C ARG A 328 -13.65 -6.55 34.71
N LEU A 329 -13.71 -5.33 34.19
CA LEU A 329 -13.85 -5.08 32.76
C LEU A 329 -12.62 -5.56 31.97
N ASP A 330 -11.41 -5.25 32.43
CA ASP A 330 -10.15 -5.73 31.85
C ASP A 330 -10.08 -7.26 31.81
N GLY A 331 -10.42 -7.89 32.94
CA GLY A 331 -10.53 -9.34 33.03
C GLY A 331 -11.60 -9.92 32.11
N ALA A 332 -12.74 -9.26 31.95
CA ALA A 332 -13.81 -9.69 31.03
C ALA A 332 -13.37 -9.60 29.57
N VAL A 333 -12.71 -8.51 29.16
CA VAL A 333 -12.18 -8.34 27.79
C VAL A 333 -11.07 -9.36 27.52
N ALA A 334 -10.15 -9.57 28.45
CA ALA A 334 -9.10 -10.58 28.32
C ALA A 334 -9.70 -11.99 28.22
N GLN A 335 -10.76 -12.29 28.99
CA GLN A 335 -11.47 -13.56 28.90
C GLN A 335 -12.25 -13.71 27.58
N TRP A 336 -12.87 -12.65 27.08
CA TRP A 336 -13.53 -12.64 25.79
C TRP A 336 -12.53 -12.96 24.68
N SER A 337 -11.39 -12.24 24.63
CA SER A 337 -10.30 -12.52 23.69
C SER A 337 -9.80 -13.96 23.77
N ALA A 338 -9.55 -14.46 24.99
CA ALA A 338 -8.99 -15.79 25.18
C ALA A 338 -9.97 -16.93 24.79
N ARG A 339 -11.28 -16.69 24.87
CA ARG A 339 -12.32 -17.70 24.59
C ARG A 339 -12.91 -17.61 23.19
N ALA A 340 -12.96 -16.41 22.60
CA ALA A 340 -13.64 -16.11 21.35
C ALA A 340 -12.61 -15.81 20.26
N LYS A 341 -12.31 -16.81 19.42
CA LYS A 341 -11.42 -16.63 18.25
C LYS A 341 -12.20 -16.18 17.03
N GLY A 342 -13.27 -16.90 16.68
CA GLY A 342 -14.21 -16.56 15.61
C GLY A 342 -13.61 -16.27 14.24
N THR A 343 -12.38 -16.69 13.96
CA THR A 343 -11.70 -16.48 12.67
C THR A 343 -12.42 -17.17 11.51
N LEU A 344 -13.31 -18.11 11.81
CA LEU A 344 -14.22 -18.75 10.85
C LEU A 344 -15.17 -17.74 10.19
N TRP A 345 -15.65 -16.72 10.91
CA TRP A 345 -16.62 -15.76 10.37
C TRP A 345 -16.07 -14.90 9.23
N PRO A 346 -14.93 -14.20 9.37
CA PRO A 346 -14.37 -13.47 8.24
C PRO A 346 -13.97 -14.41 7.09
N ALA A 347 -13.52 -15.63 7.38
CA ALA A 347 -13.25 -16.63 6.35
C ALA A 347 -14.52 -17.07 5.60
N LEU A 348 -15.65 -17.23 6.30
CA LEU A 348 -16.93 -17.56 5.71
C LEU A 348 -17.43 -16.41 4.81
N VAL A 349 -17.35 -15.16 5.28
CA VAL A 349 -17.73 -13.99 4.47
C VAL A 349 -16.88 -13.92 3.21
N LEU A 350 -15.56 -14.04 3.33
CA LEU A 350 -14.67 -14.07 2.16
C LEU A 350 -15.00 -15.25 1.24
N GLY A 351 -15.25 -16.44 1.78
CA GLY A 351 -15.62 -17.63 1.01
C GLY A 351 -16.93 -17.46 0.25
N VAL A 352 -17.94 -16.84 0.87
CA VAL A 352 -19.21 -16.51 0.21
C VAL A 352 -18.97 -15.50 -0.91
N LEU A 353 -18.21 -14.43 -0.68
CA LEU A 353 -17.93 -13.43 -1.71
C LEU A 353 -17.11 -14.02 -2.87
N VAL A 354 -16.09 -14.84 -2.58
CA VAL A 354 -15.34 -15.60 -3.59
C VAL A 354 -16.27 -16.47 -4.41
N THR A 355 -17.20 -17.19 -3.77
CA THR A 355 -18.18 -18.02 -4.46
C THR A 355 -19.10 -17.19 -5.36
N ILE A 356 -19.61 -16.06 -4.87
CA ILE A 356 -20.46 -15.14 -5.66
C ILE A 356 -19.72 -14.67 -6.92
N HIS A 357 -18.48 -14.22 -6.77
CA HIS A 357 -17.66 -13.71 -7.88
C HIS A 357 -17.19 -14.82 -8.83
N ALA A 358 -16.92 -16.03 -8.33
CA ALA A 358 -16.55 -17.18 -9.17
C ALA A 358 -17.74 -17.68 -10.00
N LEU A 359 -18.96 -17.66 -9.44
CA LEU A 359 -20.17 -18.04 -10.17
C LEU A 359 -20.63 -16.97 -11.17
N ASN A 360 -20.29 -15.70 -10.94
CA ASN A 360 -20.66 -14.57 -11.79
C ASN A 360 -19.46 -13.62 -12.01
N PRO A 361 -18.42 -14.04 -12.75
CA PRO A 361 -17.23 -13.23 -12.95
C PRO A 361 -17.53 -12.07 -13.91
N LEU A 362 -17.74 -10.88 -13.35
CA LEU A 362 -17.99 -9.67 -14.14
C LEU A 362 -16.74 -9.27 -14.94
N PRO A 363 -16.88 -8.84 -16.21
CA PRO A 363 -15.81 -8.16 -16.93
C PRO A 363 -15.28 -6.96 -16.13
N VAL A 364 -13.98 -6.68 -16.25
CA VAL A 364 -13.34 -5.61 -15.48
C VAL A 364 -14.01 -4.26 -15.76
N GLU A 365 -14.38 -4.01 -17.01
CA GLU A 365 -15.10 -2.83 -17.51
C GLU A 365 -16.45 -2.59 -16.80
N GLN A 366 -17.08 -3.65 -16.27
CA GLN A 366 -18.35 -3.57 -15.56
C GLN A 366 -18.18 -3.43 -14.05
N GLY A 367 -17.03 -3.87 -13.50
CA GLY A 367 -16.76 -3.79 -12.05
C GLY A 367 -15.98 -2.56 -11.61
N VAL A 368 -15.67 -1.63 -12.52
CA VAL A 368 -15.09 -0.33 -12.16
C VAL A 368 -16.14 0.66 -11.68
N ARG A 369 -15.71 1.59 -10.82
CA ARG A 369 -16.50 2.75 -10.44
C ARG A 369 -16.51 3.78 -11.59
N ARG A 370 -17.54 3.72 -12.44
CA ARG A 370 -17.72 4.58 -13.62
C ARG A 370 -17.76 6.09 -13.35
N SER A 371 -18.05 6.50 -12.11
CA SER A 371 -17.95 7.91 -11.71
C SER A 371 -16.51 8.42 -11.59
N LEU A 372 -15.51 7.54 -11.67
CA LEU A 372 -14.08 7.89 -11.57
C LEU A 372 -13.29 7.48 -12.81
N ILE A 373 -13.60 6.30 -13.37
CA ILE A 373 -12.95 5.77 -14.58
C ILE A 373 -13.87 6.02 -15.78
N PRO A 374 -13.47 6.87 -16.76
CA PRO A 374 -14.30 7.26 -17.90
C PRO A 374 -14.34 6.15 -18.95
N MET A 375 -15.08 5.08 -18.65
CA MET A 375 -15.15 3.89 -19.52
C MET A 375 -15.71 4.20 -20.90
N GLY A 376 -16.67 5.12 -21.03
CA GLY A 376 -17.20 5.52 -22.33
C GLY A 376 -16.14 6.19 -23.20
N ALA A 377 -15.32 7.07 -22.61
CA ALA A 377 -14.21 7.68 -23.34
C ALA A 377 -13.11 6.67 -23.72
N LEU A 378 -12.83 5.70 -22.85
CA LEU A 378 -11.87 4.61 -23.14
C LEU A 378 -12.39 3.65 -24.22
N GLU A 379 -13.69 3.36 -24.24
CA GLU A 379 -14.34 2.55 -25.28
C GLU A 379 -14.33 3.26 -26.64
N GLU A 380 -14.56 4.57 -26.69
CA GLU A 380 -14.42 5.35 -27.93
C GLU A 380 -12.96 5.44 -28.40
N LEU A 381 -12.00 5.65 -27.48
CA LEU A 381 -10.57 5.68 -27.82
C LEU A 381 -10.13 4.39 -28.54
N ARG A 382 -10.62 3.22 -28.09
CA ARG A 382 -10.32 1.91 -28.70
C ARG A 382 -10.85 1.73 -30.12
N LYS A 383 -11.80 2.56 -30.54
CA LYS A 383 -12.34 2.53 -31.92
C LYS A 383 -11.48 3.37 -32.87
N LEU A 384 -10.66 4.26 -32.34
CA LEU A 384 -9.73 5.09 -33.11
C LEU A 384 -8.43 4.32 -33.39
N PRO A 385 -7.67 4.67 -34.45
CA PRO A 385 -6.37 4.06 -34.71
C PRO A 385 -5.41 4.16 -33.51
N PRO A 386 -4.47 3.22 -33.35
CA PRO A 386 -3.35 3.36 -32.43
C PRO A 386 -2.65 4.72 -32.54
N GLY A 387 -2.25 5.30 -31.40
CA GLY A 387 -1.63 6.61 -31.39
C GLY A 387 -1.18 7.08 -30.01
N LYS A 388 -0.66 8.31 -29.96
CA LYS A 388 -0.18 8.96 -28.74
C LYS A 388 -1.33 9.69 -28.05
N VAL A 389 -1.53 9.38 -26.77
CA VAL A 389 -2.57 9.97 -25.95
C VAL A 389 -1.93 10.92 -24.94
N LEU A 390 -2.33 12.19 -24.96
CA LEU A 390 -2.04 13.13 -23.90
C LEU A 390 -3.10 12.97 -22.80
N ASN A 391 -2.66 12.66 -21.58
CA ASN A 391 -3.53 12.29 -20.47
C ASN A 391 -3.04 12.81 -19.11
N PRO A 392 -3.95 13.02 -18.14
CA PRO A 392 -3.59 13.26 -16.75
C PRO A 392 -2.84 12.08 -16.12
N PHE A 393 -1.96 12.39 -15.17
CA PHE A 393 -1.13 11.43 -14.43
C PHE A 393 -1.88 10.19 -13.92
N VAL A 394 -3.06 10.39 -13.35
CA VAL A 394 -3.82 9.30 -12.74
C VAL A 394 -4.46 8.35 -13.74
N ILE A 395 -4.82 8.78 -14.96
CA ILE A 395 -5.60 7.94 -15.87
C ILE A 395 -4.74 7.09 -16.83
N GLY A 396 -3.42 7.36 -16.90
CA GLY A 396 -2.54 6.67 -17.85
C GLY A 396 -2.50 5.14 -17.66
N GLY A 397 -2.56 4.67 -16.41
CA GLY A 397 -2.68 3.23 -16.12
C GLY A 397 -3.96 2.62 -16.68
N ALA A 398 -5.09 3.34 -16.62
CA ALA A 398 -6.37 2.88 -17.16
C ALA A 398 -6.36 2.83 -18.69
N ILE A 399 -5.74 3.80 -19.36
CA ILE A 399 -5.53 3.77 -20.82
C ILE A 399 -4.70 2.54 -21.19
N SER A 400 -3.56 2.35 -20.51
CA SER A 400 -2.66 1.22 -20.74
C SER A 400 -3.35 -0.14 -20.54
N PHE A 401 -4.27 -0.23 -19.58
CA PHE A 401 -5.01 -1.47 -19.31
C PHE A 401 -6.19 -1.69 -20.27
N PHE A 402 -7.05 -0.70 -20.46
CA PHE A 402 -8.28 -0.87 -21.23
C PHE A 402 -8.09 -0.69 -22.74
N ALA A 403 -7.27 0.29 -23.16
CA ALA A 403 -6.99 0.54 -24.57
C ALA A 403 -5.81 -0.30 -25.09
N GLY A 404 -4.84 -0.62 -24.24
CA GLY A 404 -3.71 -1.50 -24.57
C GLY A 404 -2.42 -0.73 -24.87
N THR A 405 -1.35 -1.48 -25.18
CA THR A 405 0.00 -0.93 -25.35
C THR A 405 0.18 -0.08 -26.61
N ASP A 406 -0.74 -0.16 -27.56
CA ASP A 406 -0.69 0.57 -28.82
C ASP A 406 -1.14 2.04 -28.68
N TYR A 407 -1.80 2.37 -27.57
CA TYR A 407 -2.16 3.73 -27.19
C TYR A 407 -1.15 4.26 -26.18
N LYS A 408 -0.11 4.94 -26.69
CA LYS A 408 1.02 5.39 -25.86
C LYS A 408 0.61 6.56 -24.98
N VAL A 409 0.74 6.41 -23.67
CA VAL A 409 0.39 7.47 -22.70
C VAL A 409 1.52 8.49 -22.57
N PHE A 410 1.16 9.74 -22.28
CA PHE A 410 2.13 10.80 -22.01
C PHE A 410 2.81 10.60 -20.65
N ILE A 411 2.05 10.15 -19.66
CA ILE A 411 2.52 9.91 -18.30
C ILE A 411 1.53 9.00 -17.56
N ASP A 412 1.99 8.27 -16.54
CA ASP A 412 1.10 7.56 -15.62
C ASP A 412 1.66 7.52 -14.19
N SER A 413 0.88 6.97 -13.26
CA SER A 413 1.16 6.99 -11.84
C SER A 413 2.30 6.09 -11.34
N ARG A 414 3.00 5.38 -12.23
CA ARG A 414 4.21 4.63 -11.86
C ARG A 414 5.32 5.55 -11.35
N ASN A 415 5.40 6.79 -11.83
CA ASN A 415 6.45 7.78 -11.56
C ASN A 415 7.86 7.35 -12.03
N ASP A 416 8.29 6.13 -11.72
CA ASP A 416 9.62 5.57 -11.98
C ASP A 416 10.09 5.67 -13.44
N PRO A 417 9.24 5.40 -14.47
CA PRO A 417 9.69 5.46 -15.86
C PRO A 417 10.01 6.89 -16.35
N PHE A 418 9.48 7.91 -15.67
CA PHE A 418 9.41 9.27 -16.19
C PHE A 418 10.53 10.16 -15.59
N PRO A 419 11.41 10.73 -16.42
CA PRO A 419 12.43 11.65 -15.91
C PRO A 419 11.81 12.98 -15.46
N LEU A 420 12.55 13.74 -14.65
CA LEU A 420 12.09 15.01 -14.08
C LEU A 420 11.57 15.99 -15.15
N SER A 421 12.21 16.07 -16.31
CA SER A 421 11.78 16.93 -17.42
C SER A 421 10.36 16.63 -17.90
N ILE A 422 9.92 15.36 -17.85
CA ILE A 422 8.56 14.97 -18.24
C ILE A 422 7.54 15.40 -17.17
N HIS A 423 7.93 15.36 -15.89
CA HIS A 423 7.09 15.90 -14.81
C HIS A 423 6.93 17.42 -14.89
N GLU A 424 7.99 18.13 -15.28
CA GLU A 424 7.91 19.57 -15.54
C GLU A 424 7.02 19.87 -16.75
N ASP A 425 7.20 19.15 -17.87
CA ASP A 425 6.35 19.30 -19.06
C ASP A 425 4.89 18.99 -18.73
N TYR A 426 4.62 17.97 -17.93
CA TYR A 426 3.28 17.67 -17.41
C TYR A 426 2.70 18.83 -16.60
N THR A 427 3.51 19.45 -15.73
CA THR A 427 3.08 20.58 -14.89
C THR A 427 2.75 21.79 -15.76
N ARG A 428 3.60 22.09 -16.75
CA ARG A 428 3.37 23.15 -17.74
C ARG A 428 2.06 22.94 -18.49
N LEU A 429 1.83 21.73 -18.99
CA LEU A 429 0.59 21.36 -19.67
C LEU A 429 -0.63 21.45 -18.75
N LEU A 430 -0.53 20.98 -17.50
CA LEU A 430 -1.64 20.96 -16.56
C LEU A 430 -2.08 22.37 -16.11
N TRP A 431 -1.12 23.26 -15.88
CA TRP A 431 -1.36 24.61 -15.34
C TRP A 431 -1.32 25.72 -16.40
N GLY A 432 -1.04 25.39 -17.67
CA GLY A 432 -0.86 26.39 -18.73
C GLY A 432 0.33 27.31 -18.50
N GLU A 433 1.38 26.83 -17.84
CA GLU A 433 2.59 27.63 -17.56
C GLU A 433 3.37 27.91 -18.85
N PRO A 434 4.22 28.96 -18.89
CA PRO A 434 5.13 29.20 -20.00
C PRO A 434 5.90 27.93 -20.39
N GLY A 435 5.91 27.58 -21.68
CA GLY A 435 6.52 26.35 -22.19
C GLY A 435 5.53 25.22 -22.51
N TRP A 436 4.22 25.39 -22.24
CA TRP A 436 3.23 24.34 -22.47
C TRP A 436 3.04 24.01 -23.97
N GLU A 437 3.20 25.00 -24.85
CA GLU A 437 3.06 24.82 -26.30
C GLU A 437 4.20 23.98 -26.87
N GLU A 438 5.42 24.20 -26.38
CA GLU A 438 6.61 23.44 -26.71
C GLU A 438 6.51 22.01 -26.18
N ALA A 439 6.00 21.83 -24.96
CA ALA A 439 5.74 20.50 -24.40
C ALA A 439 4.71 19.73 -25.24
N LEU A 440 3.60 20.38 -25.63
CA LEU A 440 2.58 19.79 -26.49
C LEU A 440 3.14 19.44 -27.87
N ALA A 441 3.89 20.35 -28.48
CA ALA A 441 4.48 20.15 -29.80
C ALA A 441 5.54 19.04 -29.81
N ARG A 442 6.34 18.93 -28.74
CA ARG A 442 7.35 17.88 -28.58
C ARG A 442 6.73 16.49 -28.48
N TYR A 443 5.63 16.36 -27.74
CA TYR A 443 4.92 15.10 -27.63
C TYR A 443 4.09 14.79 -28.89
N ALA A 444 3.53 15.83 -29.52
CA ALA A 444 2.67 15.75 -30.71
C ALA A 444 1.56 14.69 -30.58
N PRO A 445 0.67 14.79 -29.58
CA PRO A 445 -0.37 13.79 -29.33
C PRO A 445 -1.37 13.71 -30.48
N ASP A 446 -1.87 12.50 -30.73
CA ASP A 446 -2.96 12.25 -31.67
C ASP A 446 -4.33 12.42 -31.00
N TYR A 447 -4.38 12.07 -29.72
CA TYR A 447 -5.57 12.09 -28.89
C TYR A 447 -5.30 12.80 -27.57
N LEU A 448 -6.34 13.38 -27.01
CA LEU A 448 -6.32 13.99 -25.70
C LEU A 448 -7.46 13.39 -24.88
N LEU A 449 -7.13 12.60 -23.86
CA LEU A 449 -8.11 12.11 -22.88
C LEU A 449 -7.86 12.85 -21.56
N TRP A 450 -8.66 13.88 -21.30
CA TRP A 450 -8.30 14.90 -20.30
C TRP A 450 -9.45 15.29 -19.39
N ASN A 451 -9.11 15.79 -18.20
CA ASN A 451 -10.10 16.17 -17.20
C ASN A 451 -10.63 17.58 -17.47
N THR A 452 -11.95 17.77 -17.35
CA THR A 452 -12.64 19.06 -17.57
C THR A 452 -12.75 19.94 -16.34
N THR A 453 -12.21 19.51 -15.20
CA THR A 453 -12.26 20.23 -13.91
C THR A 453 -10.88 20.78 -13.56
N ASN A 454 -10.85 21.89 -12.80
CA ASN A 454 -9.62 22.57 -12.40
C ASN A 454 -8.63 21.61 -11.70
N PRO A 455 -7.35 21.56 -12.10
CA PRO A 455 -6.67 22.38 -13.13
C PRO A 455 -6.76 21.88 -14.57
N GLY A 456 -7.33 20.70 -14.83
CA GLY A 456 -7.42 20.13 -16.16
C GLY A 456 -8.13 21.00 -17.21
N ASN A 457 -9.10 21.84 -16.81
CA ASN A 457 -9.80 22.72 -17.76
C ASN A 457 -8.89 23.78 -18.40
N ILE A 458 -7.80 24.17 -17.74
CA ILE A 458 -6.91 25.25 -18.22
C ILE A 458 -6.35 24.93 -19.60
N LEU A 459 -5.78 23.72 -19.78
CA LEU A 459 -5.27 23.28 -21.07
C LEU A 459 -6.36 23.21 -22.14
N LEU A 460 -7.55 22.72 -21.77
CA LEU A 460 -8.68 22.62 -22.70
C LEU A 460 -9.12 23.99 -23.21
N ASP A 461 -9.11 25.00 -22.35
CA ASP A 461 -9.49 26.37 -22.71
C ASP A 461 -8.46 27.00 -23.67
N HIS A 462 -7.16 26.78 -23.43
CA HIS A 462 -6.10 27.18 -24.37
C HIS A 462 -6.24 26.48 -25.73
N LEU A 463 -6.51 25.18 -25.74
CA LEU A 463 -6.65 24.42 -26.98
C LEU A 463 -7.90 24.79 -27.77
N ARG A 464 -9.02 25.14 -27.10
CA ARG A 464 -10.21 25.68 -27.79
C ARG A 464 -9.92 27.00 -28.49
N ALA A 465 -9.18 27.90 -27.84
CA ALA A 465 -8.80 29.17 -28.44
C ALA A 465 -7.85 29.00 -29.63
N ARG A 466 -6.93 28.04 -29.55
CA ARG A 466 -5.95 27.73 -30.60
C ARG A 466 -6.56 26.97 -31.79
N GLY A 467 -7.55 26.11 -31.55
CA GLY A 467 -8.12 25.22 -32.56
C GLY A 467 -7.23 24.01 -32.89
N GLY A 468 -7.65 23.20 -33.86
CA GLY A 468 -6.94 21.99 -34.32
C GLY A 468 -7.26 20.71 -33.53
N TRP A 469 -8.32 20.74 -32.73
CA TRP A 469 -8.85 19.60 -31.97
C TRP A 469 -10.37 19.60 -32.04
N HIS A 470 -10.98 18.42 -32.21
CA HIS A 470 -12.41 18.24 -32.09
C HIS A 470 -12.77 17.25 -30.98
N GLU A 471 -13.91 17.47 -30.32
CA GLU A 471 -14.43 16.58 -29.29
C GLU A 471 -15.05 15.33 -29.93
N VAL A 472 -14.51 14.16 -29.62
CA VAL A 472 -15.04 12.85 -30.04
C VAL A 472 -16.16 12.42 -29.09
N THR A 473 -15.90 12.52 -27.78
CA THR A 473 -16.88 12.19 -26.76
C THR A 473 -16.56 12.86 -25.42
N ARG A 474 -17.56 12.87 -24.54
CA ARG A 474 -17.46 13.33 -23.16
C ARG A 474 -18.07 12.30 -22.23
N ASP A 475 -17.33 11.95 -21.18
CA ASP A 475 -17.76 10.98 -20.17
C ASP A 475 -17.46 11.52 -18.77
N GLY A 476 -18.52 11.97 -18.09
CA GLY A 476 -18.42 12.62 -16.78
C GLY A 476 -17.52 13.86 -16.80
N THR A 477 -16.45 13.83 -16.02
CA THR A 477 -15.44 14.91 -15.94
C THR A 477 -14.28 14.72 -16.93
N TYR A 478 -14.40 13.82 -17.90
CA TYR A 478 -13.37 13.61 -18.92
C TYR A 478 -13.91 13.88 -20.32
N VAL A 479 -13.03 14.37 -21.19
CA VAL A 479 -13.26 14.52 -22.63
C VAL A 479 -12.21 13.74 -23.40
N LEU A 480 -12.63 13.15 -24.52
CA LEU A 480 -11.75 12.61 -25.53
C LEU A 480 -11.79 13.53 -26.74
N TRP A 481 -10.66 14.17 -27.05
CA TRP A 481 -10.48 14.96 -28.26
C TRP A 481 -9.50 14.28 -29.21
N ALA A 482 -9.69 14.46 -30.50
CA ALA A 482 -8.77 14.01 -31.53
C ALA A 482 -8.19 15.22 -32.26
N GLN A 483 -6.92 15.11 -32.65
CA GLN A 483 -6.24 16.17 -33.39
C GLN A 483 -6.79 16.22 -34.81
N ASP A 484 -7.13 17.42 -35.28
CA ASP A 484 -7.48 17.65 -36.68
C ASP A 484 -6.21 17.53 -37.51
N ARG A 485 -5.91 16.32 -37.99
CA ARG A 485 -4.87 16.19 -39.01
C ARG A 485 -5.40 16.85 -40.27
N ALA A 486 -4.78 17.97 -40.67
CA ALA A 486 -4.93 18.45 -42.04
C ALA A 486 -4.61 17.26 -42.94
N THR A 487 -5.59 16.81 -43.73
CA THR A 487 -5.34 15.91 -44.84
C THR A 487 -4.13 16.48 -45.57
N ALA A 488 -3.00 15.79 -45.50
CA ALA A 488 -1.87 16.05 -46.37
C ALA A 488 -2.41 15.83 -47.77
N THR A 489 -2.90 16.91 -48.36
CA THR A 489 -3.27 16.95 -49.76
C THR A 489 -1.98 16.63 -50.47
N GLU A 490 -1.96 15.48 -51.13
CA GLU A 490 -1.01 15.13 -52.17
C GLU A 490 -0.74 16.41 -52.97
N ARG A 491 0.47 16.96 -52.84
CA ARG A 491 0.90 18.00 -53.76
C ARG A 491 1.27 17.28 -55.06
N PRO A 492 0.75 17.75 -56.20
CA PRO A 492 0.93 17.10 -57.50
C PRO A 492 2.39 17.08 -57.95
#